data_AF-A0A2J7QT60-F1
#
_entry.id   AF-A0A2J7QT60-F1
#
_cell.length_a   1.000
_cell.length_b   1.000
_cell.length_c   1.000
_cell.angle_alpha   90.00
_cell.angle_beta   90.00
_cell.angle_gamma   90.00
#
_symmetry.space_group_name_H-M   'P 1'
#
loop_
_entity.id
_entity.type
_entity.pdbx_description
1 polymer ?
#
loop_
_entity_poly.entity_id
_entity_poly.type
_entity_poly.pdbx_seq_one_letter_code
_entity_poly.pdbx_strand_id
1 'polypeptide(L)'
;MEHASKRELLVIVNKQKDQLIRYESRLRDVVTAYKGLIKEKEALEASLKALTVSSTSDKSTRAENKTSSNETEKEETTANSAFTSEVEVSPKEETNQSEETVEHLHSQLATLMNSLATLSAEKSRMEASFQADKKQLRFEKEEHEKVIKELQEKYQQSLRLHQSEVEILRSKLTTERHEREKEQNDHGVMIRELQKLLAEERRLKDQQENQTEELRTKFTQLESQSGQKEQYEKKLRDLRNELEATRRKLKRAEAKAKETPPLLLELQDEMANMKLQHQAAIFEEQKRAADAEERARRLATVHEERVANLEARLAELSETVGNYDRLRQQDQMAIQKLKEHIAQVDIEHSTLSRITPNMSVIDSEAELKGKSEADLCLDVQTLVDKILYLRGQLVLASQRAEKPVDIHDILNINDSLGFKNNDEHKSCQEEYQQLKHEFEQYKQSQLQQPNNLRMEESSVVSSLQTQVKTLKDRVRILNSQLEDTDAEWKQKVDDLQQLLKAEKMKCKEELAATEMDYRGRLSLLEQQLQKQRERSLSLLEEKEQEIQTLKSTFQMFLPGNMKRGSPAELLETKVSASNINQFS
;
A
#
# COMPACT_ATOMS: atom_id res chain seq x y z
N MET A 1 -64.59 -19.93 39.45
CA MET A 1 -64.15 -18.92 40.42
C MET A 1 -63.18 -18.01 39.68
N GLU A 2 -63.71 -17.14 38.82
CA GLU A 2 -62.89 -16.20 38.06
C GLU A 2 -62.40 -15.12 39.03
N HIS A 3 -61.08 -15.03 39.17
CA HIS A 3 -60.44 -14.05 40.03
C HIS A 3 -60.63 -12.67 39.40
N ALA A 4 -61.70 -11.97 39.80
CA ALA A 4 -61.90 -10.56 39.50
C ALA A 4 -60.58 -9.81 39.78
N SER A 5 -60.14 -9.01 38.82
CA SER A 5 -58.84 -8.34 38.91
C SER A 5 -58.80 -7.51 40.19
N LYS A 6 -57.67 -7.49 40.90
CA LYS A 6 -57.49 -6.71 42.15
C LYS A 6 -58.00 -5.27 42.01
N ARG A 7 -57.93 -4.71 40.80
CA ARG A 7 -58.44 -3.39 40.43
C ARG A 7 -59.97 -3.30 40.47
N GLU A 8 -60.68 -4.30 39.96
CA GLU A 8 -62.14 -4.36 39.96
C GLU A 8 -62.70 -4.56 41.37
N LEU A 9 -62.06 -5.42 42.17
CA LEU A 9 -62.39 -5.58 43.59
C LEU A 9 -62.23 -4.27 44.37
N LEU A 10 -61.16 -3.52 44.13
CA LEU A 10 -60.96 -2.20 44.75
C LEU A 10 -62.04 -1.19 44.33
N VAL A 11 -62.45 -1.20 43.06
CA VAL A 11 -63.54 -0.34 42.58
C VAL A 11 -64.87 -0.72 43.24
N ILE A 12 -65.17 -2.01 43.38
CA ILE A 12 -66.38 -2.49 44.05
C ILE A 12 -66.36 -2.11 45.54
N VAL A 13 -65.23 -2.29 46.22
CA VAL A 13 -65.07 -1.90 47.64
C VAL A 13 -65.25 -0.39 47.84
N ASN A 14 -64.69 0.44 46.96
CA ASN A 14 -64.91 1.89 47.02
C ASN A 14 -66.37 2.26 46.79
N LYS A 15 -67.03 1.64 45.79
CA LYS A 15 -68.46 1.86 45.54
C LYS A 15 -69.33 1.43 46.73
N GLN A 16 -68.99 0.33 47.40
CA GLN A 16 -69.67 -0.13 48.61
C GLN A 16 -69.44 0.83 49.79
N LYS A 17 -68.23 1.36 49.97
CA LYS A 17 -67.94 2.40 50.98
C LYS A 17 -68.76 3.67 50.75
N ASP A 18 -68.84 4.14 49.51
CA ASP A 18 -69.64 5.32 49.17
C ASP A 18 -71.13 5.11 49.46
N GLN A 19 -71.65 3.91 49.20
CA GLN A 19 -73.03 3.55 49.53
C GLN A 19 -73.25 3.51 51.05
N LEU A 20 -72.32 2.93 51.81
CA LEU A 20 -72.37 2.89 53.28
C LEU A 20 -72.42 4.29 53.89
N ILE A 21 -71.57 5.22 53.41
CA ILE A 21 -71.55 6.61 53.88
C ILE A 21 -72.89 7.31 53.62
N ARG A 22 -73.49 7.08 52.43
CA ARG A 22 -74.81 7.64 52.10
C ARG A 22 -75.90 7.09 53.02
N TYR A 23 -75.91 5.79 53.29
CA TYR A 23 -76.88 5.18 54.20
C TYR A 23 -76.69 5.65 55.63
N GLU A 24 -75.45 5.82 56.09
CA GLU A 24 -75.13 6.35 57.41
C GLU A 24 -75.62 7.79 57.58
N SER A 25 -75.41 8.65 56.57
CA SER A 25 -75.93 10.02 56.58
C SER A 25 -77.46 10.03 56.65
N ARG A 26 -78.12 9.25 55.79
CA ARG A 26 -79.59 9.20 55.76
C ARG A 26 -80.17 8.65 57.05
N LEU A 27 -79.49 7.69 57.69
CA LEU A 27 -79.89 7.16 59.00
C LEU A 27 -79.73 8.23 60.10
N ARG A 28 -78.64 9.02 60.09
CA ARG A 28 -78.48 10.15 61.01
C ARG A 28 -79.59 11.17 60.86
N ASP A 29 -79.98 11.50 59.62
CA ASP A 29 -81.07 12.45 59.35
C ASP A 29 -82.41 11.91 59.87
N VAL A 30 -82.70 10.62 59.62
CA VAL A 30 -83.91 9.95 60.13
C VAL A 30 -83.94 9.92 61.66
N VAL A 31 -82.82 9.61 62.32
CA VAL A 31 -82.73 9.62 63.79
C VAL A 31 -82.94 11.03 64.35
N THR A 32 -82.43 12.06 63.66
CA THR A 32 -82.60 13.46 64.08
C THR A 32 -84.05 13.90 63.91
N ALA A 33 -84.68 13.57 62.78
CA ALA A 33 -86.10 13.80 62.57
C ALA A 33 -86.97 13.07 63.61
N TYR A 34 -86.64 11.81 63.94
CA TYR A 34 -87.36 11.04 64.95
C TYR A 34 -87.22 11.65 66.36
N LYS A 35 -86.03 12.16 66.71
CA LYS A 35 -85.83 12.92 67.96
C LYS A 35 -86.60 14.23 67.99
N GLY A 36 -86.71 14.94 66.86
CA GLY A 36 -87.55 16.13 66.73
C GLY A 36 -89.03 15.80 66.94
N LEU A 37 -89.51 14.75 66.27
CA LEU A 37 -90.89 14.28 66.39
C LEU A 37 -91.26 13.85 67.82
N ILE A 38 -90.33 13.22 68.54
CA ILE A 38 -90.54 12.88 69.96
C ILE A 38 -90.73 14.15 70.81
N LYS A 39 -89.91 15.19 70.60
CA LYS A 39 -90.05 16.46 71.33
C LYS A 39 -91.36 17.18 70.99
N GLU A 40 -91.78 17.16 69.74
CA GLU A 40 -93.08 17.69 69.31
C GLU A 40 -94.22 16.91 69.95
N LYS A 41 -94.14 15.58 69.99
CA LYS A 41 -95.10 14.72 70.69
C LYS A 41 -95.16 15.05 72.18
N GLU A 42 -94.03 15.20 72.86
CA GLU A 42 -93.98 15.58 74.28
C GLU A 42 -94.59 16.97 74.53
N ALA A 43 -94.33 17.94 73.65
CA ALA A 43 -94.93 19.27 73.72
C ALA A 43 -96.45 19.24 73.52
N LEU A 44 -96.92 18.46 72.54
CA LEU A 44 -98.35 18.28 72.27
C LEU A 44 -99.04 17.50 73.39
N GLU A 45 -98.42 16.49 73.97
CA GLU A 45 -98.94 15.77 75.14
C GLU A 45 -99.04 16.69 76.36
N ALA A 46 -98.07 17.58 76.58
CA ALA A 46 -98.16 18.60 77.62
C ALA A 46 -99.34 19.56 77.38
N SER A 47 -99.55 20.01 76.14
CA SER A 47 -100.70 20.82 75.75
C SER A 47 -102.04 20.08 75.92
N LEU A 48 -102.10 18.80 75.52
CA LEU A 48 -103.28 17.95 75.68
C LEU A 48 -103.62 17.72 77.14
N LYS A 49 -102.61 17.51 78.00
CA LYS A 49 -102.81 17.33 79.43
C LYS A 49 -103.38 18.58 80.10
N ALA A 50 -102.94 19.78 79.67
CA ALA A 50 -103.53 21.05 80.12
C ALA A 50 -104.98 21.22 79.64
N LEU A 51 -105.31 20.77 78.43
CA LEU A 51 -106.68 20.78 77.88
C LEU A 51 -107.61 19.74 78.53
N THR A 52 -107.09 18.56 78.86
CA THR A 52 -107.91 17.43 79.36
C THR A 52 -108.38 17.65 80.79
N VAL A 53 -107.61 18.36 81.62
CA VAL A 53 -108.01 18.76 82.98
C VAL A 53 -109.25 19.69 82.97
N SER A 54 -109.51 20.39 81.86
CA SER A 54 -110.69 21.23 81.67
C SER A 54 -111.90 20.49 81.06
N SER A 55 -111.74 19.23 80.62
CA SER A 55 -112.81 18.48 79.95
C SER A 55 -113.61 17.55 80.88
N THR A 56 -113.23 17.46 82.16
CA THR A 56 -113.91 16.64 83.18
C THR A 56 -114.87 17.42 84.10
N SER A 57 -115.05 18.72 83.90
CA SER A 57 -115.95 19.56 84.74
C SER A 57 -117.23 20.03 84.06
N ASP A 58 -117.40 19.90 82.73
CA ASP A 58 -118.61 20.38 82.05
C ASP A 58 -119.06 19.44 80.93
N LYS A 59 -119.96 18.50 81.27
CA LYS A 59 -120.80 17.74 80.32
C LYS A 59 -121.94 17.01 81.05
N SER A 60 -123.09 17.66 81.16
CA SER A 60 -124.39 16.99 81.30
C SER A 60 -125.41 17.63 80.35
N THR A 61 -126.20 16.76 79.71
CA THR A 61 -127.39 16.99 78.87
C THR A 61 -127.23 17.09 77.33
N ARG A 62 -127.59 15.96 76.69
CA ARG A 62 -128.53 15.81 75.54
C ARG A 62 -127.99 16.18 74.13
N ALA A 63 -127.60 15.23 73.26
CA ALA A 63 -128.42 14.36 72.39
C ALA A 63 -129.45 15.19 71.57
N GLU A 64 -129.58 15.17 70.24
CA GLU A 64 -129.28 14.25 69.13
C GLU A 64 -129.24 15.09 67.83
N ASN A 65 -128.49 14.68 66.79
CA ASN A 65 -129.06 14.34 65.48
C ASN A 65 -128.03 14.00 64.38
N LYS A 66 -128.46 13.05 63.55
CA LYS A 66 -127.92 12.53 62.28
C LYS A 66 -127.61 13.69 61.28
N THR A 67 -126.80 13.60 60.21
CA THR A 67 -126.65 12.55 59.20
C THR A 67 -125.51 12.95 58.23
N SER A 68 -124.74 11.97 57.73
CA SER A 68 -124.32 11.75 56.32
C SER A 68 -123.46 12.75 55.51
N SER A 69 -122.50 12.12 54.81
CA SER A 69 -122.04 12.28 53.41
C SER A 69 -120.96 13.33 53.02
N ASN A 70 -119.82 12.77 52.65
CA ASN A 70 -119.10 12.83 51.36
C ASN A 70 -118.51 14.14 50.80
N GLU A 71 -117.18 14.04 50.63
CA GLU A 71 -116.41 14.20 49.38
C GLU A 71 -116.05 15.60 48.82
N THR A 72 -114.73 15.76 48.68
CA THR A 72 -113.96 16.25 47.52
C THR A 72 -113.84 17.74 47.19
N GLU A 73 -112.56 18.16 47.24
CA GLU A 73 -111.78 18.85 46.21
C GLU A 73 -111.85 20.38 46.01
N LYS A 74 -110.61 20.94 46.01
CA LYS A 74 -110.02 21.90 45.06
C LYS A 74 -110.06 23.42 45.30
N GLU A 75 -108.82 23.94 45.32
CA GLU A 75 -108.24 25.04 44.52
C GLU A 75 -108.89 26.43 44.41
N GLU A 76 -108.02 27.39 44.73
CA GLU A 76 -107.69 28.63 43.99
C GLU A 76 -108.61 29.87 43.97
N THR A 77 -107.96 30.96 44.42
CA THR A 77 -107.92 32.32 43.84
C THR A 77 -108.97 33.39 44.15
N THR A 78 -108.41 34.53 44.59
CA THR A 78 -108.71 35.93 44.23
C THR A 78 -109.89 36.72 44.82
N ALA A 79 -109.52 37.97 45.19
CA ALA A 79 -110.22 39.26 45.04
C ALA A 79 -111.07 39.85 46.19
N ASN A 80 -110.52 40.96 46.72
CA ASN A 80 -111.11 42.28 46.96
C ASN A 80 -112.12 42.57 48.10
N SER A 81 -112.06 43.86 48.52
CA SER A 81 -113.02 44.64 49.33
C SER A 81 -112.69 44.69 50.83
N ALA A 82 -111.98 45.70 51.35
CA ALA A 82 -112.40 47.08 51.63
C ALA A 82 -113.59 47.18 52.60
N PHE A 83 -113.36 47.63 53.84
CA PHE A 83 -114.18 48.63 54.55
C PHE A 83 -113.56 48.98 55.93
N THR A 84 -113.53 50.28 56.22
CA THR A 84 -113.09 50.95 57.45
C THR A 84 -114.29 51.49 58.22
N SER A 85 -114.33 51.33 59.55
CA SER A 85 -114.97 52.18 60.59
C SER A 85 -114.89 51.39 61.90
N GLU A 86 -114.20 51.80 62.98
CA GLU A 86 -114.26 53.04 63.77
C GLU A 86 -115.55 53.17 64.62
N VAL A 87 -115.37 53.54 65.90
CA VAL A 87 -116.35 54.02 66.91
C VAL A 87 -117.18 52.92 67.62
N GLU A 88 -117.44 52.88 68.93
CA GLU A 88 -116.87 53.41 70.19
C GLU A 88 -117.85 52.94 71.32
N VAL A 89 -117.35 52.84 72.56
CA VAL A 89 -118.06 53.05 73.85
C VAL A 89 -119.01 51.95 74.40
N SER A 90 -118.47 51.16 75.36
CA SER A 90 -118.78 51.06 76.82
C SER A 90 -120.26 50.96 77.34
N PRO A 91 -120.50 50.73 78.65
CA PRO A 91 -120.11 49.62 79.55
C PRO A 91 -121.26 49.16 80.49
N LYS A 92 -120.98 48.18 81.37
CA LYS A 92 -121.45 47.92 82.77
C LYS A 92 -121.68 46.40 82.97
N GLU A 93 -120.72 45.67 83.53
CA GLU A 93 -120.41 45.49 84.98
C GLU A 93 -121.53 44.83 85.78
N GLU A 94 -121.23 43.63 86.30
CA GLU A 94 -121.49 43.10 87.66
C GLU A 94 -121.48 41.55 87.59
N THR A 95 -120.86 40.76 88.45
CA THR A 95 -119.71 40.86 89.39
C THR A 95 -119.56 39.43 89.96
N ASN A 96 -118.33 39.01 90.26
CA ASN A 96 -118.00 38.03 91.30
C ASN A 96 -118.21 36.52 91.06
N GLN A 97 -117.97 36.03 89.84
CA GLN A 97 -117.44 34.67 89.60
C GLN A 97 -116.22 34.66 88.67
N SER A 98 -115.76 35.85 88.26
CA SER A 98 -114.71 36.03 87.27
C SER A 98 -113.31 35.86 87.82
N GLU A 99 -112.99 36.17 89.08
CA GLU A 99 -111.59 36.24 89.54
C GLU A 99 -110.83 34.91 89.49
N GLU A 100 -111.40 33.79 89.97
CA GLU A 100 -110.74 32.47 89.88
C GLU A 100 -110.67 31.95 88.43
N THR A 101 -111.70 32.25 87.63
CA THR A 101 -111.66 31.95 86.18
C THR A 101 -110.67 32.85 85.44
N VAL A 102 -110.46 34.09 85.91
CA VAL A 102 -109.55 35.07 85.33
C VAL A 102 -108.11 34.73 85.67
N GLU A 103 -107.80 34.30 86.90
CA GLU A 103 -106.48 33.79 87.26
C GLU A 103 -106.14 32.50 86.51
N HIS A 104 -107.10 31.58 86.38
CA HIS A 104 -106.94 30.37 85.58
C HIS A 104 -106.74 30.72 84.09
N LEU A 105 -107.54 31.61 83.52
CA LEU A 105 -107.36 32.15 82.17
C LEU A 105 -106.01 32.88 82.02
N HIS A 106 -105.52 33.55 83.05
CA HIS A 106 -104.22 34.23 83.04
C HIS A 106 -103.06 33.22 83.03
N SER A 107 -103.17 32.13 83.80
CA SER A 107 -102.20 31.03 83.76
C SER A 107 -102.21 30.28 82.43
N GLN A 108 -103.39 30.13 81.81
CA GLN A 108 -103.55 29.57 80.46
C GLN A 108 -102.96 30.50 79.39
N LEU A 109 -103.23 31.80 79.48
CA LEU A 109 -102.68 32.82 78.59
C LEU A 109 -101.16 32.87 78.73
N ALA A 110 -100.61 32.82 79.95
CA ALA A 110 -99.18 32.75 80.19
C ALA A 110 -98.54 31.48 79.60
N THR A 111 -99.19 30.32 79.74
CA THR A 111 -98.70 29.06 79.15
C THR A 111 -98.75 29.09 77.63
N LEU A 112 -99.84 29.62 77.05
CA LEU A 112 -100.01 29.75 75.61
C LEU A 112 -99.06 30.80 75.02
N MET A 113 -98.85 31.91 75.72
CA MET A 113 -97.86 32.94 75.41
C MET A 113 -96.44 32.37 75.46
N ASN A 114 -96.11 31.55 76.47
CA ASN A 114 -94.82 30.86 76.53
C ASN A 114 -94.66 29.85 75.39
N SER A 115 -95.72 29.11 75.03
CA SER A 115 -95.69 28.18 73.88
C SER A 115 -95.58 28.90 72.53
N LEU A 116 -96.20 30.08 72.40
CA LEU A 116 -96.09 30.93 71.22
C LEU A 116 -94.72 31.61 71.16
N ALA A 117 -94.14 31.98 72.30
CA ALA A 117 -92.79 32.51 72.38
C ALA A 117 -91.74 31.45 72.01
N THR A 118 -91.89 30.20 72.47
CA THR A 118 -91.00 29.10 72.05
C THR A 118 -91.21 28.73 70.59
N LEU A 119 -92.43 28.71 70.08
CA LEU A 119 -92.70 28.46 68.66
C LEU A 119 -92.19 29.62 67.78
N SER A 120 -92.27 30.86 68.25
CA SER A 120 -91.70 32.03 67.57
C SER A 120 -90.17 32.02 67.62
N ALA A 121 -89.57 31.61 68.74
CA ALA A 121 -88.13 31.47 68.86
C ALA A 121 -87.59 30.34 67.98
N GLU A 122 -88.30 29.20 67.93
CA GLU A 122 -87.92 28.08 67.08
C GLU A 122 -88.18 28.39 65.59
N LYS A 123 -89.26 29.11 65.26
CA LYS A 123 -89.48 29.63 63.91
C LYS A 123 -88.38 30.60 63.49
N SER A 124 -87.99 31.54 64.37
CA SER A 124 -86.89 32.47 64.09
C SER A 124 -85.55 31.74 63.96
N ARG A 125 -85.31 30.71 64.77
CA ARG A 125 -84.11 29.86 64.68
C ARG A 125 -84.09 29.07 63.38
N MET A 126 -85.21 28.46 62.99
CA MET A 126 -85.35 27.76 61.70
C MET A 126 -85.18 28.73 60.54
N GLU A 127 -85.78 29.91 60.59
CA GLU A 127 -85.63 30.94 59.56
C GLU A 127 -84.19 31.44 59.46
N ALA A 128 -83.51 31.67 60.58
CA ALA A 128 -82.09 32.02 60.61
C ALA A 128 -81.21 30.91 60.03
N SER A 129 -81.48 29.64 60.36
CA SER A 129 -80.77 28.50 59.76
C SER A 129 -81.02 28.38 58.26
N PHE A 130 -82.26 28.58 57.80
CA PHE A 130 -82.59 28.57 56.38
C PHE A 130 -81.91 29.72 55.62
N GLN A 131 -81.84 30.92 56.22
CA GLN A 131 -81.12 32.05 55.64
C GLN A 131 -79.61 31.79 55.59
N ALA A 132 -79.03 31.16 56.62
CA ALA A 132 -77.63 30.73 56.63
C ALA A 132 -77.35 29.68 55.55
N ASP A 133 -78.19 28.64 55.45
CA ASP A 133 -78.08 27.58 54.43
C ASP A 133 -78.24 28.14 53.02
N LYS A 134 -79.19 29.06 52.80
CA LYS A 134 -79.36 29.76 51.51
C LYS A 134 -78.10 30.55 51.13
N LYS A 135 -77.44 31.19 52.10
CA LYS A 135 -76.19 31.91 51.88
C LYS A 135 -75.04 30.94 51.59
N GLN A 136 -74.96 29.83 52.33
CA GLN A 136 -73.96 28.79 52.13
C GLN A 136 -74.09 28.15 50.75
N LEU A 137 -75.30 27.75 50.33
CA LEU A 137 -75.54 27.18 49.00
C LEU A 137 -75.20 28.15 47.86
N ARG A 138 -75.41 29.47 48.08
CA ARG A 138 -74.96 30.48 47.11
C ARG A 138 -73.45 30.55 47.03
N PHE A 139 -72.77 30.54 48.18
CA PHE A 139 -71.32 30.53 48.24
C PHE A 139 -70.73 29.27 47.58
N GLU A 140 -71.25 28.08 47.91
CA GLU A 140 -70.84 26.81 47.29
C GLU A 140 -71.08 26.81 45.78
N LYS A 141 -72.22 27.35 45.33
CA LYS A 141 -72.48 27.53 43.90
C LYS A 141 -71.45 28.45 43.24
N GLU A 142 -71.16 29.60 43.84
CA GLU A 142 -70.13 30.53 43.33
C GLU A 142 -68.73 29.91 43.31
N GLU A 143 -68.39 29.09 44.31
CA GLU A 143 -67.12 28.36 44.36
C GLU A 143 -67.05 27.29 43.26
N HIS A 144 -68.11 26.50 43.07
CA HIS A 144 -68.18 25.54 41.96
C HIS A 144 -68.14 26.23 40.60
N GLU A 145 -68.81 27.38 40.43
CA GLU A 145 -68.72 28.17 39.20
C GLU A 145 -67.31 28.69 38.94
N LYS A 146 -66.57 29.09 39.98
CA LYS A 146 -65.14 29.46 39.86
C LYS A 146 -64.29 28.26 39.45
N VAL A 147 -64.46 27.12 40.11
CA VAL A 147 -63.72 25.88 39.77
C VAL A 147 -64.02 25.43 38.34
N ILE A 148 -65.27 25.52 37.89
CA ILE A 148 -65.65 25.21 36.50
C ILE A 148 -64.94 26.16 35.53
N LYS A 149 -64.91 27.47 35.82
CA LYS A 149 -64.20 28.45 34.99
C LYS A 149 -62.69 28.17 34.95
N GLU A 150 -62.06 27.92 36.09
CA GLU A 150 -60.63 27.57 36.15
C GLU A 150 -60.31 26.29 35.39
N LEU A 151 -61.17 25.26 35.49
CA LEU A 151 -61.03 24.02 34.72
C LEU A 151 -61.22 24.25 33.23
N GLN A 152 -62.18 25.09 32.83
CA GLN A 152 -62.38 25.48 31.44
C GLN A 152 -61.17 26.25 30.90
N GLU A 153 -60.60 27.18 31.66
CA GLU A 153 -59.39 27.91 31.30
C GLU A 153 -58.18 26.98 31.16
N LYS A 154 -57.96 26.08 32.12
CA LYS A 154 -56.90 25.06 32.05
C LYS A 154 -57.08 24.15 30.83
N TYR A 155 -58.31 23.73 30.54
CA TYR A 155 -58.63 22.94 29.36
C TYR A 155 -58.34 23.72 28.07
N GLN A 156 -58.75 24.99 27.98
CA GLN A 156 -58.45 25.85 26.84
C GLN A 156 -56.94 26.09 26.65
N GLN A 157 -56.19 26.27 27.74
CA GLN A 157 -54.73 26.40 27.70
C GLN A 157 -54.07 25.12 27.19
N SER A 158 -54.44 23.94 27.72
CA SER A 158 -53.95 22.65 27.25
C SER A 158 -54.30 22.41 25.77
N LEU A 159 -55.51 22.78 25.35
CA LEU A 159 -55.93 22.70 23.95
C LEU A 159 -55.06 23.57 23.05
N ARG A 160 -54.79 24.83 23.44
CA ARG A 160 -53.90 25.74 22.68
C ARG A 160 -52.47 25.21 22.61
N LEU A 161 -51.94 24.66 23.70
CA LEU A 161 -50.61 24.05 23.71
C LEU A 161 -50.55 22.87 22.74
N HIS A 162 -51.50 21.94 22.80
CA HIS A 162 -51.56 20.81 21.87
C HIS A 162 -51.76 21.24 20.41
N GLN A 163 -52.54 22.30 20.16
CA GLN A 163 -52.65 22.88 18.81
C GLN A 163 -51.30 23.40 18.31
N SER A 164 -50.56 24.13 19.15
CA SER A 164 -49.21 24.62 18.79
C SER A 164 -48.21 23.49 18.60
N GLU A 165 -48.26 22.43 19.42
CA GLU A 165 -47.41 21.24 19.26
C GLU A 165 -47.71 20.53 17.94
N VAL A 166 -49.00 20.40 17.57
CA VAL A 166 -49.41 19.82 16.29
C VAL A 166 -48.94 20.69 15.13
N GLU A 167 -49.01 22.01 15.22
CA GLU A 167 -48.49 22.92 14.20
C GLU A 167 -46.96 22.80 14.04
N ILE A 168 -46.22 22.71 15.15
CA ILE A 168 -44.76 22.48 15.13
C ILE A 168 -44.43 21.11 14.51
N LEU A 169 -45.19 20.06 14.84
CA LEU A 169 -44.98 18.74 14.23
C LEU A 169 -45.33 18.73 12.75
N ARG A 170 -46.38 19.47 12.33
CA ARG A 170 -46.74 19.64 10.92
C ARG A 170 -45.65 20.40 10.16
N SER A 171 -45.09 21.46 10.72
CA SER A 171 -44.00 22.21 10.08
C SER A 171 -42.74 21.35 9.97
N LYS A 172 -42.33 20.65 11.02
CA LYS A 172 -41.22 19.68 10.99
C LYS A 172 -41.44 18.56 9.96
N LEU A 173 -42.65 18.02 9.88
CA LEU A 173 -42.97 17.00 8.88
C LEU A 173 -42.89 17.57 7.45
N THR A 174 -43.26 18.83 7.26
CA THR A 174 -43.19 19.51 5.96
C THR A 174 -41.74 19.79 5.56
N THR A 175 -40.89 20.24 6.49
CA THR A 175 -39.45 20.43 6.21
C THR A 175 -38.77 19.12 5.88
N GLU A 176 -39.03 18.06 6.66
CA GLU A 176 -38.51 16.71 6.40
C GLU A 176 -38.97 16.14 5.05
N ARG A 177 -40.21 16.42 4.62
CA ARG A 177 -40.68 16.03 3.29
C ARG A 177 -39.92 16.77 2.19
N HIS A 178 -39.71 18.07 2.36
CA HIS A 178 -38.98 18.89 1.40
C HIS A 178 -37.48 18.54 1.34
N GLU A 179 -36.87 18.18 2.46
CA GLU A 179 -35.49 17.67 2.52
C GLU A 179 -35.37 16.33 1.80
N ARG A 180 -36.27 15.37 2.06
CA ARG A 180 -36.29 14.10 1.30
C ARG A 180 -36.53 14.30 -0.19
N GLU A 181 -37.37 15.24 -0.58
CA GLU A 181 -37.60 15.57 -1.99
C GLU A 181 -36.35 16.19 -2.64
N LYS A 182 -35.64 17.07 -1.92
CA LYS A 182 -34.35 17.61 -2.35
C LYS A 182 -33.31 16.51 -2.52
N GLU A 183 -33.16 15.63 -1.53
CA GLU A 183 -32.24 14.48 -1.61
C GLU A 183 -32.60 13.57 -2.79
N GLN A 184 -33.89 13.26 -3.00
CA GLN A 184 -34.33 12.49 -4.16
C GLN A 184 -33.99 13.18 -5.48
N ASN A 185 -34.15 14.50 -5.55
CA ASN A 185 -33.77 15.26 -6.74
C ASN A 185 -32.25 15.25 -6.96
N ASP A 186 -31.45 15.44 -5.91
CA ASP A 186 -29.99 15.39 -5.95
C ASP A 186 -29.49 14.01 -6.35
N HIS A 187 -30.07 12.94 -5.80
CA HIS A 187 -29.84 11.56 -6.24
C HIS A 187 -30.23 11.39 -7.72
N GLY A 188 -31.34 11.97 -8.15
CA GLY A 188 -31.77 11.95 -9.55
C GLY A 188 -30.81 12.69 -10.49
N VAL A 189 -30.21 13.79 -10.06
CA VAL A 189 -29.17 14.52 -10.81
C VAL A 189 -27.88 13.71 -10.86
N MET A 190 -27.42 13.19 -9.71
CA MET A 190 -26.22 12.36 -9.62
C MET A 190 -26.33 11.11 -10.51
N ILE A 191 -27.49 10.44 -10.53
CA ILE A 191 -27.72 9.29 -11.41
C ILE A 191 -27.64 9.71 -12.89
N ARG A 192 -28.24 10.84 -13.26
CA ARG A 192 -28.15 11.38 -14.64
C ARG A 192 -26.71 11.73 -15.02
N GLU A 193 -25.94 12.31 -14.11
CA GLU A 193 -24.52 12.61 -14.30
C GLU A 193 -23.68 11.33 -14.44
N LEU A 194 -23.90 10.33 -13.58
CA LEU A 194 -23.23 9.03 -13.67
C LEU A 194 -23.58 8.30 -14.97
N GLN A 195 -24.84 8.35 -15.41
CA GLN A 195 -25.26 7.81 -16.70
C GLN A 195 -24.59 8.54 -17.87
N LYS A 196 -24.46 9.87 -17.79
CA LYS A 196 -23.75 10.68 -18.79
C LYS A 196 -22.27 10.32 -18.84
N LEU A 197 -21.58 10.25 -17.70
CA LEU A 197 -20.18 9.84 -17.61
C LEU A 197 -19.98 8.43 -18.17
N LEU A 198 -20.85 7.47 -17.82
CA LEU A 198 -20.79 6.12 -18.34
C LEU A 198 -21.01 6.06 -19.86
N ALA A 199 -21.87 6.92 -20.41
CA ALA A 199 -22.04 7.05 -21.86
C ALA A 199 -20.82 7.69 -22.53
N GLU A 200 -20.20 8.70 -21.91
CA GLU A 200 -18.96 9.32 -22.39
C GLU A 200 -17.79 8.34 -22.35
N GLU A 201 -17.63 7.57 -21.28
CA GLU A 201 -16.63 6.49 -21.13
C GLU A 201 -16.83 5.39 -22.19
N ARG A 202 -18.08 4.96 -22.43
CA ARG A 202 -18.38 4.02 -23.52
C ARG A 202 -18.02 4.61 -24.89
N ARG A 203 -18.38 5.86 -25.15
CA ARG A 203 -18.03 6.54 -26.40
C ARG A 203 -16.51 6.65 -26.58
N LEU A 204 -15.78 6.99 -25.52
CA LEU A 204 -14.32 7.09 -25.55
C LEU A 204 -13.69 5.71 -25.80
N LYS A 205 -14.19 4.68 -25.13
CA LYS A 205 -13.78 3.30 -25.35
C LYS A 205 -14.01 2.88 -26.81
N ASP A 206 -15.19 3.11 -27.35
CA ASP A 206 -15.50 2.79 -28.75
C ASP A 206 -14.59 3.55 -29.72
N GLN A 207 -14.29 4.83 -29.43
CA GLN A 207 -13.34 5.63 -30.23
C GLN A 207 -11.92 5.06 -30.18
N GLN A 208 -11.44 4.65 -29.00
CA GLN A 208 -10.13 4.03 -28.84
C GLN A 208 -10.07 2.66 -29.51
N GLU A 209 -11.12 1.83 -29.36
CA GLU A 209 -11.24 0.53 -30.04
C GLU A 209 -11.17 0.71 -31.55
N ASN A 210 -11.93 1.66 -32.11
CA ASN A 210 -11.86 2.00 -33.54
C ASN A 210 -10.45 2.46 -33.96
N GLN A 211 -9.77 3.30 -33.17
CA GLN A 211 -8.38 3.68 -33.44
C GLN A 211 -7.43 2.48 -33.42
N THR A 212 -7.61 1.55 -32.47
CA THR A 212 -6.79 0.34 -32.42
C THR A 212 -7.08 -0.60 -33.59
N GLU A 213 -8.33 -0.71 -34.04
CA GLU A 213 -8.71 -1.47 -35.23
C GLU A 213 -8.14 -0.83 -36.49
N GLU A 214 -8.20 0.50 -36.62
CA GLU A 214 -7.53 1.22 -37.71
C GLU A 214 -6.01 0.99 -37.71
N LEU A 215 -5.36 1.02 -36.55
CA LEU A 215 -3.92 0.78 -36.46
C LEU A 215 -3.58 -0.69 -36.78
N ARG A 216 -4.40 -1.64 -36.32
CA ARG A 216 -4.26 -3.06 -36.66
C ARG A 216 -4.44 -3.28 -38.15
N THR A 217 -5.47 -2.71 -38.78
CA THR A 217 -5.69 -2.82 -40.23
C THR A 217 -4.56 -2.16 -41.01
N LYS A 218 -4.07 -0.98 -40.60
CA LYS A 218 -2.87 -0.34 -41.19
C LYS A 218 -1.64 -1.21 -41.02
N PHE A 219 -1.46 -1.86 -39.87
CA PHE A 219 -0.34 -2.77 -39.63
C PHE A 219 -0.43 -4.01 -40.52
N THR A 220 -1.59 -4.67 -40.59
CA THR A 220 -1.81 -5.80 -41.51
C THR A 220 -1.64 -5.39 -42.98
N GLN A 221 -2.06 -4.18 -43.34
CA GLN A 221 -1.85 -3.63 -44.67
C GLN A 221 -0.36 -3.36 -44.93
N LEU A 222 0.38 -2.83 -43.97
CA LEU A 222 1.83 -2.64 -44.07
C LEU A 222 2.57 -3.98 -44.09
N GLU A 223 2.11 -5.01 -43.36
CA GLU A 223 2.67 -6.36 -43.42
C GLU A 223 2.46 -6.99 -44.80
N SER A 224 1.26 -6.86 -45.37
CA SER A 224 0.96 -7.35 -46.73
C SER A 224 1.67 -6.55 -47.83
N GLN A 225 1.85 -5.23 -47.64
CA GLN A 225 2.67 -4.40 -48.52
C GLN A 225 4.18 -4.64 -48.32
N SER A 226 4.58 -5.05 -47.11
CA SER A 226 5.93 -5.55 -46.77
C SER A 226 6.10 -7.00 -47.20
N GLY A 227 5.62 -7.33 -48.41
CA GLY A 227 6.16 -8.46 -49.19
C GLY A 227 7.68 -8.34 -49.40
N GLN A 228 8.27 -7.17 -49.12
CA GLN A 228 9.71 -6.99 -48.97
C GLN A 228 10.31 -7.93 -47.93
N LYS A 229 9.69 -8.13 -46.75
CA LYS A 229 10.20 -9.08 -45.74
C LYS A 229 10.24 -10.49 -46.29
N GLU A 230 9.17 -10.93 -46.97
CA GLU A 230 9.12 -12.25 -47.58
C GLU A 230 10.12 -12.40 -48.73
N GLN A 231 10.34 -11.34 -49.52
CA GLN A 231 11.37 -11.29 -50.56
C GLN A 231 12.79 -11.32 -49.97
N TYR A 232 13.06 -10.61 -48.87
CA TYR A 232 14.34 -10.66 -48.17
C TYR A 232 14.56 -12.04 -47.54
N GLU A 233 13.53 -12.66 -46.96
CA GLU A 233 13.60 -14.04 -46.44
C GLU A 233 13.85 -15.06 -47.56
N LYS A 234 13.29 -14.88 -48.75
CA LYS A 234 13.60 -15.71 -49.94
C LYS A 234 15.06 -15.52 -50.36
N LYS A 235 15.51 -14.27 -50.54
CA LYS A 235 16.92 -13.96 -50.85
C LYS A 235 17.89 -14.52 -49.81
N LEU A 236 17.55 -14.45 -48.52
CA LEU A 236 18.40 -14.98 -47.44
C LEU A 236 18.47 -16.51 -47.46
N ARG A 237 17.36 -17.18 -47.80
CA ARG A 237 17.33 -18.63 -48.03
C ARG A 237 18.15 -19.02 -49.25
N ASP A 238 18.03 -18.30 -50.35
CA ASP A 238 18.79 -18.57 -51.58
C ASP A 238 20.29 -18.38 -51.35
N LEU A 239 20.71 -17.27 -50.74
CA LEU A 239 22.10 -17.03 -50.36
C LEU A 239 22.63 -18.10 -49.41
N ARG A 240 21.82 -18.58 -48.46
CA ARG A 240 22.21 -19.66 -47.54
C ARG A 240 22.42 -20.98 -48.30
N ASN A 241 21.53 -21.29 -49.24
CA ASN A 241 21.64 -22.47 -50.09
C ASN A 241 22.87 -22.39 -51.00
N GLU A 242 23.18 -21.22 -51.57
CA GLU A 242 24.38 -20.98 -52.37
C GLU A 242 25.66 -21.10 -51.53
N LEU A 243 25.66 -20.59 -50.29
CA LEU A 243 26.77 -20.71 -49.37
C LEU A 243 26.98 -22.18 -48.95
N GLU A 244 25.92 -22.94 -48.73
CA GLU A 244 26.02 -24.38 -48.51
C GLU A 244 26.53 -25.14 -49.75
N ALA A 245 26.05 -24.77 -50.94
CA ALA A 245 26.50 -25.38 -52.19
C ALA A 245 27.99 -25.10 -52.47
N THR A 246 28.44 -23.86 -52.24
CA THR A 246 29.86 -23.48 -52.37
C THR A 246 30.71 -24.15 -51.31
N ARG A 247 30.26 -24.23 -50.05
CA ARG A 247 30.94 -25.02 -49.02
C ARG A 247 31.06 -26.49 -49.40
N ARG A 248 30.01 -27.11 -49.96
CA ARG A 248 30.07 -28.49 -50.45
C ARG A 248 31.06 -28.63 -51.61
N LYS A 249 31.09 -27.69 -52.56
CA LYS A 249 32.07 -27.66 -53.65
C LYS A 249 33.50 -27.48 -53.13
N LEU A 250 33.72 -26.57 -52.19
CA LEU A 250 35.01 -26.35 -51.55
C LEU A 250 35.48 -27.60 -50.82
N LYS A 251 34.63 -28.23 -49.99
CA LYS A 251 34.97 -29.50 -49.32
C LYS A 251 35.35 -30.61 -50.31
N ARG A 252 34.67 -30.70 -51.46
CA ARG A 252 35.04 -31.66 -52.52
C ARG A 252 36.37 -31.31 -53.18
N ALA A 253 36.65 -30.04 -53.42
CA ALA A 253 37.93 -29.59 -53.97
C ALA A 253 39.07 -29.78 -52.97
N GLU A 254 38.85 -29.46 -51.69
CA GLU A 254 39.78 -29.72 -50.60
C GLU A 254 40.05 -31.22 -50.43
N ALA A 255 39.03 -32.08 -50.53
CA ALA A 255 39.23 -33.53 -50.51
C ALA A 255 40.11 -33.98 -51.70
N LYS A 256 39.80 -33.52 -52.91
CA LYS A 256 40.61 -33.79 -54.12
C LYS A 256 42.02 -33.23 -54.07
N ALA A 257 42.25 -32.14 -53.34
CA ALA A 257 43.58 -31.55 -53.17
C ALA A 257 44.38 -32.20 -52.02
N LYS A 258 43.70 -32.73 -51.00
CA LYS A 258 44.29 -33.51 -49.91
C LYS A 258 44.64 -34.93 -50.32
N GLU A 259 43.92 -35.49 -51.30
CA GLU A 259 44.34 -36.70 -51.99
C GLU A 259 45.65 -36.38 -52.74
N THR A 260 46.78 -36.86 -52.21
CA THR A 260 48.06 -36.82 -52.90
C THR A 260 47.87 -37.46 -54.27
N PRO A 261 48.26 -36.81 -55.39
CA PRO A 261 48.04 -37.36 -56.72
C PRO A 261 48.52 -38.83 -56.77
N PRO A 262 47.70 -39.77 -57.26
CA PRO A 262 48.02 -41.20 -57.20
C PRO A 262 49.35 -41.52 -57.90
N LEU A 263 49.66 -40.77 -58.96
CA LEU A 263 50.93 -40.84 -59.68
C LEU A 263 52.15 -40.45 -58.80
N LEU A 264 51.99 -39.51 -57.86
CA LEU A 264 53.07 -39.13 -56.94
C LEU A 264 53.29 -40.23 -55.90
N LEU A 265 52.21 -40.91 -55.46
CA LEU A 265 52.32 -42.06 -54.55
C LEU A 265 53.03 -43.23 -55.25
N GLU A 266 52.63 -43.54 -56.49
CA GLU A 266 53.28 -44.56 -57.32
C GLU A 266 54.76 -44.20 -57.56
N LEU A 267 55.07 -42.94 -57.88
CA LEU A 267 56.45 -42.50 -58.07
C LEU A 267 57.25 -42.48 -56.74
N GLN A 268 56.59 -42.23 -55.61
CA GLN A 268 57.22 -42.33 -54.28
C GLN A 268 57.55 -43.79 -53.96
N ASP A 269 56.65 -44.72 -54.26
CA ASP A 269 56.87 -46.16 -54.09
C ASP A 269 57.94 -46.70 -55.06
N GLU A 270 57.93 -46.27 -56.32
CA GLU A 270 58.98 -46.56 -57.29
C GLU A 270 60.34 -46.00 -56.85
N MET A 271 60.40 -44.76 -56.36
CA MET A 271 61.63 -44.19 -55.81
C MET A 271 62.09 -44.93 -54.55
N ALA A 272 61.19 -45.35 -53.68
CA ALA A 272 61.52 -46.14 -52.50
C ALA A 272 62.10 -47.51 -52.89
N ASN A 273 61.47 -48.18 -53.87
CA ASN A 273 61.94 -49.45 -54.42
C ASN A 273 63.30 -49.31 -55.10
N MET A 274 63.50 -48.27 -55.91
CA MET A 274 64.80 -47.98 -56.53
C MET A 274 65.88 -47.68 -55.49
N LYS A 275 65.57 -46.91 -54.43
CA LYS A 275 66.50 -46.67 -53.32
C LYS A 275 66.88 -47.97 -52.60
N LEU A 276 65.91 -48.85 -52.35
CA LEU A 276 66.14 -50.13 -51.69
C LEU A 276 66.98 -51.07 -52.56
N GLN A 277 66.71 -51.12 -53.87
CA GLN A 277 67.52 -51.87 -54.83
C GLN A 277 68.95 -51.31 -54.92
N HIS A 278 69.13 -49.99 -54.98
CA HIS A 278 70.46 -49.37 -54.98
C HIS A 278 71.21 -49.62 -53.67
N GLN A 279 70.54 -49.55 -52.52
CA GLN A 279 71.15 -49.86 -51.23
C GLN A 279 71.60 -51.32 -51.16
N ALA A 280 70.78 -52.25 -51.66
CA ALA A 280 71.14 -53.67 -51.75
C ALA A 280 72.35 -53.88 -52.69
N ALA A 281 72.37 -53.25 -53.86
CA ALA A 281 73.48 -53.33 -54.80
C ALA A 281 74.79 -52.75 -54.23
N ILE A 282 74.70 -51.61 -53.51
CA ILE A 282 75.86 -51.03 -52.82
C ILE A 282 76.38 -51.99 -51.75
N PHE A 283 75.51 -52.63 -50.98
CA PHE A 283 75.91 -53.60 -49.95
C PHE A 283 76.61 -54.83 -50.56
N GLU A 284 76.09 -55.35 -51.68
CA GLU A 284 76.72 -56.45 -52.41
C GLU A 284 78.10 -56.07 -52.98
N GLU A 285 78.23 -54.88 -53.57
CA GLU A 285 79.53 -54.38 -54.06
C GLU A 285 80.51 -54.08 -52.91
N GLN A 286 80.04 -53.55 -51.78
CA GLN A 286 80.87 -53.39 -50.57
C GLN A 286 81.37 -54.73 -50.05
N LYS A 287 80.50 -55.75 -50.00
CA LYS A 287 80.90 -57.11 -49.60
C LYS A 287 81.92 -57.69 -50.58
N ARG A 288 81.69 -57.53 -51.89
CA ARG A 288 82.60 -58.01 -52.93
C ARG A 288 83.97 -57.31 -52.87
N ALA A 289 83.98 -56.01 -52.58
CA ALA A 289 85.20 -55.22 -52.37
C ALA A 289 85.94 -55.68 -51.10
N ALA A 290 85.24 -55.91 -49.98
CA ALA A 290 85.83 -56.44 -48.76
C ALA A 290 86.46 -57.83 -48.95
N ASP A 291 85.77 -58.74 -49.65
CA ASP A 291 86.30 -60.06 -49.99
C ASP A 291 87.55 -59.96 -50.89
N ALA A 292 87.58 -58.99 -51.82
CA ALA A 292 88.75 -58.75 -52.67
C ALA A 292 89.92 -58.15 -51.88
N GLU A 293 89.65 -57.22 -50.96
CA GLU A 293 90.65 -56.64 -50.07
C GLU A 293 91.25 -57.69 -49.14
N GLU A 294 90.44 -58.59 -48.58
CA GLU A 294 90.94 -59.68 -47.74
C GLU A 294 91.85 -60.62 -48.54
N ARG A 295 91.48 -60.97 -49.77
CA ARG A 295 92.35 -61.77 -50.66
C ARG A 295 93.65 -61.03 -50.97
N ALA A 296 93.59 -59.73 -51.23
CA ALA A 296 94.78 -58.93 -51.49
C ALA A 296 95.70 -58.86 -50.27
N ARG A 297 95.14 -58.67 -49.06
CA ARG A 297 95.90 -58.73 -47.80
C ARG A 297 96.56 -60.08 -47.60
N ARG A 298 95.84 -61.20 -47.81
CA ARG A 298 96.42 -62.56 -47.72
C ARG A 298 97.55 -62.78 -48.73
N LEU A 299 97.43 -62.25 -49.95
CA LEU A 299 98.51 -62.32 -50.93
C LEU A 299 99.71 -61.45 -50.52
N ALA A 300 99.46 -60.26 -49.97
CA ALA A 300 100.50 -59.38 -49.46
C ALA A 300 101.28 -60.03 -48.31
N THR A 301 100.61 -60.65 -47.33
CA THR A 301 101.29 -61.36 -46.23
C THR A 301 102.15 -62.51 -46.75
N VAL A 302 101.66 -63.28 -47.73
CA VAL A 302 102.46 -64.36 -48.37
C VAL A 302 103.66 -63.80 -49.14
N HIS A 303 103.50 -62.65 -49.81
CA HIS A 303 104.60 -61.98 -50.49
C HIS A 303 105.62 -61.40 -49.51
N GLU A 304 105.19 -60.79 -48.40
CA GLU A 304 106.05 -60.31 -47.32
C GLU A 304 106.85 -61.45 -46.70
N GLU A 305 106.21 -62.59 -46.38
CA GLU A 305 106.91 -63.78 -45.89
C GLU A 305 107.94 -64.29 -46.91
N ARG A 306 107.61 -64.28 -48.22
CA ARG A 306 108.55 -64.68 -49.26
C ARG A 306 109.73 -63.71 -49.35
N VAL A 307 109.50 -62.41 -49.26
CA VAL A 307 110.55 -61.39 -49.27
C VAL A 307 111.43 -61.53 -48.04
N ALA A 308 110.86 -61.66 -46.84
CA ALA A 308 111.61 -61.88 -45.61
C ALA A 308 112.51 -63.14 -45.69
N ASN A 309 112.00 -64.24 -46.28
CA ASN A 309 112.80 -65.43 -46.52
C ASN A 309 113.94 -65.22 -47.54
N LEU A 310 113.71 -64.42 -48.58
CA LEU A 310 114.75 -64.06 -49.55
C LEU A 310 115.79 -63.12 -48.95
N GLU A 311 115.36 -62.16 -48.13
CA GLU A 311 116.22 -61.25 -47.38
C GLU A 311 117.08 -62.00 -46.36
N ALA A 312 116.51 -62.98 -45.64
CA ALA A 312 117.27 -63.85 -44.74
C ALA A 312 118.36 -64.64 -45.49
N ARG A 313 118.02 -65.26 -46.64
CA ARG A 313 119.02 -65.95 -47.48
C ARG A 313 120.08 -65.00 -48.05
N LEU A 314 119.69 -63.79 -48.45
CA LEU A 314 120.64 -62.76 -48.89
C LEU A 314 121.56 -62.31 -47.75
N ALA A 315 121.06 -62.22 -46.52
CA ALA A 315 121.86 -61.92 -45.34
C ALA A 315 122.87 -63.05 -45.05
N GLU A 316 122.44 -64.33 -45.10
CA GLU A 316 123.32 -65.50 -44.96
C GLU A 316 124.42 -65.52 -46.04
N LEU A 317 124.05 -65.30 -47.32
CA LEU A 317 125.02 -65.20 -48.43
C LEU A 317 125.99 -64.03 -48.23
N SER A 318 125.47 -62.86 -47.82
CA SER A 318 126.30 -61.67 -47.55
C SER A 318 127.26 -61.90 -46.38
N GLU A 319 126.84 -62.63 -45.35
CA GLU A 319 127.69 -63.02 -44.24
C GLU A 319 128.80 -63.97 -44.68
N THR A 320 128.49 -65.00 -45.49
CA THR A 320 129.51 -65.91 -46.01
C THR A 320 130.52 -65.21 -46.92
N VAL A 321 130.06 -64.35 -47.84
CA VAL A 321 130.95 -63.54 -48.71
C VAL A 321 131.80 -62.58 -47.89
N GLY A 322 131.20 -61.90 -46.89
CA GLY A 322 131.94 -61.04 -45.97
C GLY A 322 133.02 -61.79 -45.18
N ASN A 323 132.75 -63.04 -44.78
CA ASN A 323 133.73 -63.91 -44.14
C ASN A 323 134.85 -64.33 -45.10
N TYR A 324 134.55 -64.65 -46.37
CA TYR A 324 135.56 -64.94 -47.39
C TYR A 324 136.45 -63.74 -47.72
N ASP A 325 135.89 -62.53 -47.83
CA ASP A 325 136.69 -61.32 -48.07
C ASP A 325 137.58 -60.99 -46.88
N ARG A 326 137.10 -61.15 -45.64
CA ARG A 326 137.94 -61.02 -44.44
C ARG A 326 139.07 -62.03 -44.41
N LEU A 327 138.80 -63.29 -44.76
CA LEU A 327 139.82 -64.33 -44.83
C LEU A 327 140.85 -64.04 -45.93
N ARG A 328 140.39 -63.59 -47.10
CA ARG A 328 141.26 -63.16 -48.21
C ARG A 328 142.15 -61.99 -47.82
N GLN A 329 141.63 -60.99 -47.09
CA GLN A 329 142.44 -59.89 -46.57
C GLN A 329 143.47 -60.38 -45.55
N GLN A 330 143.11 -61.31 -44.66
CA GLN A 330 144.05 -61.95 -43.74
C GLN A 330 145.18 -62.68 -44.49
N ASP A 331 144.83 -63.46 -45.53
CA ASP A 331 145.81 -64.16 -46.37
C ASP A 331 146.71 -63.19 -47.14
N GLN A 332 146.15 -62.12 -47.69
CA GLN A 332 146.91 -61.10 -48.42
C GLN A 332 147.88 -60.36 -47.50
N MET A 333 147.46 -60.04 -46.27
CA MET A 333 148.33 -59.48 -45.23
C MET A 333 149.43 -60.47 -44.82
N ALA A 334 149.12 -61.76 -44.69
CA ALA A 334 150.12 -62.78 -44.39
C ALA A 334 151.15 -62.93 -45.53
N ILE A 335 150.69 -62.89 -46.79
CA ILE A 335 151.56 -62.92 -47.98
C ILE A 335 152.46 -61.68 -48.03
N GLN A 336 151.96 -60.48 -47.73
CA GLN A 336 152.78 -59.27 -47.67
C GLN A 336 153.87 -59.37 -46.60
N LYS A 337 153.55 -59.85 -45.39
CA LYS A 337 154.55 -60.07 -44.33
C LYS A 337 155.64 -61.06 -44.73
N LEU A 338 155.29 -62.14 -45.46
CA LEU A 338 156.28 -63.10 -45.95
C LEU A 338 157.14 -62.53 -47.10
N LYS A 339 156.54 -61.71 -47.98
CA LYS A 339 157.29 -60.99 -49.04
C LYS A 339 158.26 -59.97 -48.46
N GLU A 340 157.87 -59.25 -47.41
CA GLU A 340 158.74 -58.34 -46.66
C GLU A 340 159.90 -59.10 -46.01
N HIS A 341 159.64 -60.27 -45.39
CA HIS A 341 160.69 -61.09 -44.76
C HIS A 341 161.73 -61.64 -45.75
N ILE A 342 161.35 -61.95 -46.99
CA ILE A 342 162.28 -62.39 -48.05
C ILE A 342 163.13 -61.22 -48.55
N ALA A 343 162.51 -60.04 -48.77
CA ALA A 343 163.24 -58.83 -49.13
C ALA A 343 164.20 -58.37 -48.02
N GLN A 344 163.89 -58.65 -46.75
CA GLN A 344 164.76 -58.35 -45.61
C GLN A 344 166.03 -59.22 -45.59
N VAL A 345 165.96 -60.50 -45.98
CA VAL A 345 167.13 -61.41 -46.00
C VAL A 345 168.08 -61.13 -47.19
N ASP A 346 167.55 -60.69 -48.33
CA ASP A 346 168.38 -60.35 -49.51
C ASP A 346 169.16 -59.03 -49.35
N ILE A 347 168.71 -58.14 -48.46
CA ILE A 347 169.37 -56.85 -48.18
C ILE A 347 170.49 -57.01 -47.11
N GLU A 348 170.45 -58.05 -46.28
CA GLU A 348 171.40 -58.32 -45.19
C GLU A 348 172.80 -58.82 -45.64
N HIS A 349 173.04 -59.05 -46.95
CA HIS A 349 174.32 -59.58 -47.48
C HIS A 349 175.21 -58.63 -48.33
N SER A 350 174.81 -57.37 -48.62
CA SER A 350 175.58 -56.48 -49.52
C SER A 350 176.35 -55.32 -48.87
N THR A 351 176.01 -54.84 -47.68
CA THR A 351 176.79 -53.76 -47.03
C THR A 351 176.62 -53.84 -45.52
N LEU A 352 177.55 -54.56 -44.89
CA LEU A 352 177.73 -54.62 -43.44
C LEU A 352 178.01 -53.23 -42.86
N SER A 353 177.68 -53.10 -41.58
CA SER A 353 177.89 -51.93 -40.71
C SER A 353 176.84 -50.84 -40.79
N ARG A 354 176.01 -50.91 -39.75
CA ARG A 354 175.84 -49.87 -38.73
C ARG A 354 174.76 -48.83 -38.99
N ILE A 355 173.81 -48.89 -38.04
CA ILE A 355 173.39 -47.76 -37.21
C ILE A 355 172.57 -46.75 -38.03
N THR A 356 171.29 -46.54 -37.76
CA THR A 356 170.69 -46.23 -36.46
C THR A 356 169.17 -46.34 -36.64
N PRO A 357 168.45 -46.38 -35.51
CA PRO A 357 167.05 -46.71 -35.47
C PRO A 357 166.18 -45.46 -35.62
N ASN A 358 164.89 -45.72 -35.36
CA ASN A 358 163.89 -44.86 -34.77
C ASN A 358 162.79 -44.38 -35.70
N MET A 359 161.59 -44.61 -35.15
CA MET A 359 160.44 -43.72 -35.21
C MET A 359 159.65 -43.78 -36.53
N SER A 360 158.32 -43.86 -36.51
CA SER A 360 157.37 -43.64 -35.43
C SER A 360 155.95 -43.77 -35.98
N VAL A 361 154.99 -43.75 -35.06
CA VAL A 361 153.64 -43.18 -35.24
C VAL A 361 152.73 -43.92 -36.21
N ILE A 362 151.79 -44.68 -35.64
CA ILE A 362 150.34 -44.54 -35.87
C ILE A 362 149.71 -44.77 -34.49
N ASP A 363 149.40 -43.76 -33.69
CA ASP A 363 148.36 -42.72 -33.81
C ASP A 363 146.92 -43.23 -33.89
N SER A 364 146.09 -42.56 -33.10
CA SER A 364 144.63 -42.51 -33.14
C SER A 364 143.87 -43.67 -32.47
N GLU A 365 143.85 -43.54 -31.15
CA GLU A 365 142.69 -43.83 -30.30
C GLU A 365 141.36 -43.26 -30.84
N ALA A 366 140.29 -43.97 -30.45
CA ALA A 366 139.02 -43.46 -29.96
C ALA A 366 138.06 -42.67 -30.89
N GLU A 367 136.85 -43.24 -31.03
CA GLU A 367 135.53 -42.61 -30.84
C GLU A 367 134.49 -43.76 -30.95
N LEU A 368 133.49 -43.98 -30.09
CA LEU A 368 132.94 -43.26 -28.95
C LEU A 368 132.35 -44.28 -27.95
N LYS A 369 132.87 -44.22 -26.73
CA LYS A 369 132.20 -44.62 -25.49
C LYS A 369 131.30 -43.46 -25.06
N GLY A 370 130.12 -43.77 -24.52
CA GLY A 370 129.65 -43.20 -23.25
C GLY A 370 129.23 -41.72 -23.18
N LYS A 371 128.07 -41.54 -22.54
CA LYS A 371 127.66 -40.50 -21.57
C LYS A 371 126.15 -40.77 -21.37
N SER A 372 125.67 -41.38 -20.29
CA SER A 372 125.74 -40.97 -18.89
C SER A 372 125.70 -39.45 -18.72
N GLU A 373 124.52 -39.00 -18.29
CA GLU A 373 124.27 -37.99 -17.27
C GLU A 373 125.22 -36.79 -17.19
N ALA A 374 124.66 -35.62 -17.48
CA ALA A 374 124.79 -34.41 -16.68
C ALA A 374 123.59 -33.52 -17.09
N ASP A 375 122.57 -33.41 -16.22
CA ASP A 375 122.52 -32.45 -15.10
C ASP A 375 122.25 -31.02 -15.63
N LEU A 376 121.27 -30.25 -15.14
CA LEU A 376 120.81 -30.09 -13.77
C LEU A 376 119.30 -29.78 -13.68
N CYS A 377 118.71 -30.20 -12.55
CA CYS A 377 117.73 -29.49 -11.71
C CYS A 377 116.26 -29.98 -11.64
N LEU A 378 116.05 -30.87 -10.66
CA LEU A 378 115.08 -30.84 -9.55
C LEU A 378 113.54 -30.87 -9.73
N ASP A 379 113.00 -31.86 -8.99
CA ASP A 379 111.85 -31.81 -8.09
C ASP A 379 110.43 -31.89 -8.69
N VAL A 380 109.52 -32.45 -7.88
CA VAL A 380 108.12 -32.84 -8.13
C VAL A 380 107.24 -31.69 -8.71
N GLN A 381 107.78 -30.47 -8.78
CA GLN A 381 107.17 -29.28 -9.39
C GLN A 381 107.23 -29.26 -10.94
N THR A 382 108.19 -29.93 -11.59
CA THR A 382 108.25 -29.98 -13.08
C THR A 382 107.15 -30.84 -13.71
N LEU A 383 106.55 -31.77 -12.94
CA LEU A 383 105.38 -32.54 -13.37
C LEU A 383 104.09 -31.69 -13.36
N VAL A 384 104.03 -30.70 -12.46
CA VAL A 384 102.95 -29.70 -12.40
C VAL A 384 103.07 -28.70 -13.56
N ASP A 385 104.29 -28.29 -13.92
CA ASP A 385 104.52 -27.42 -15.08
C ASP A 385 104.28 -28.14 -16.42
N LYS A 386 104.48 -29.47 -16.50
CA LYS A 386 104.11 -30.26 -17.70
C LYS A 386 102.58 -30.31 -17.92
N ILE A 387 101.79 -30.30 -16.84
CA ILE A 387 100.32 -30.24 -16.87
C ILE A 387 99.85 -28.84 -17.26
N LEU A 388 100.53 -27.77 -16.80
CA LEU A 388 100.26 -26.39 -17.22
C LEU A 388 100.70 -26.10 -18.67
N TYR A 389 101.77 -26.74 -19.15
CA TYR A 389 102.23 -26.66 -20.54
C TYR A 389 101.29 -27.39 -21.51
N LEU A 390 100.79 -28.58 -21.15
CA LEU A 390 99.77 -29.29 -21.95
C LEU A 390 98.42 -28.56 -21.95
N ARG A 391 98.05 -27.88 -20.85
CA ARG A 391 96.93 -26.93 -20.78
C ARG A 391 97.15 -25.72 -21.71
N GLY A 392 98.35 -25.16 -21.77
CA GLY A 392 98.71 -24.09 -22.71
C GLY A 392 98.70 -24.54 -24.17
N GLN A 393 99.15 -25.76 -24.47
CA GLN A 393 99.09 -26.33 -25.82
C GLN A 393 97.66 -26.69 -26.25
N LEU A 394 96.79 -27.11 -25.33
CA LEU A 394 95.36 -27.34 -25.61
C LEU A 394 94.60 -26.03 -25.88
N VAL A 395 94.98 -24.93 -25.22
CA VAL A 395 94.47 -23.57 -25.49
C VAL A 395 94.99 -23.03 -26.83
N LEU A 396 96.27 -23.23 -27.17
CA LEU A 396 96.83 -22.82 -28.46
C LEU A 396 96.36 -23.69 -29.64
N ALA A 397 96.06 -24.97 -29.41
CA ALA A 397 95.46 -25.88 -30.40
C ALA A 397 93.95 -25.61 -30.58
N SER A 398 93.25 -25.26 -29.50
CA SER A 398 91.87 -24.72 -29.50
C SER A 398 91.79 -23.41 -30.31
N GLN A 399 92.78 -22.52 -30.18
CA GLN A 399 92.86 -21.26 -30.95
C GLN A 399 93.33 -21.42 -32.42
N ARG A 400 93.85 -22.60 -32.83
CA ARG A 400 94.28 -22.90 -34.21
C ARG A 400 93.31 -23.82 -34.99
N ALA A 401 92.24 -24.31 -34.35
CA ALA A 401 91.18 -25.07 -35.01
C ALA A 401 90.00 -24.16 -35.33
N GLU A 402 89.36 -24.33 -36.49
CA GLU A 402 88.29 -23.44 -36.97
C GLU A 402 87.00 -23.44 -36.12
N LYS A 403 86.91 -24.21 -35.01
CA LYS A 403 85.82 -24.17 -34.01
C LYS A 403 86.29 -24.54 -32.58
N PRO A 404 86.51 -23.57 -31.66
CA PRO A 404 86.93 -23.83 -30.28
C PRO A 404 85.75 -23.97 -29.29
N VAL A 405 85.86 -24.95 -28.38
CA VAL A 405 84.91 -25.27 -27.29
C VAL A 405 85.58 -24.97 -25.94
N ASP A 406 84.89 -24.28 -25.03
CA ASP A 406 85.38 -23.89 -23.69
C ASP A 406 84.96 -24.92 -22.62
N ILE A 407 85.90 -25.36 -21.77
CA ILE A 407 85.80 -26.56 -20.91
C ILE A 407 85.96 -26.16 -19.41
N HIS A 408 85.38 -25.04 -19.00
CA HIS A 408 85.40 -24.59 -17.59
C HIS A 408 84.09 -24.81 -16.83
N ASP A 409 83.01 -25.21 -17.50
CA ASP A 409 81.68 -25.37 -16.88
C ASP A 409 81.38 -26.77 -16.31
N ILE A 410 82.28 -27.76 -16.47
CA ILE A 410 81.98 -29.17 -16.14
C ILE A 410 82.31 -29.56 -14.69
N LEU A 411 82.94 -28.70 -13.87
CA LEU A 411 83.50 -29.13 -12.56
C LEU A 411 83.12 -28.30 -11.32
N ASN A 412 81.96 -27.63 -11.29
CA ASN A 412 81.46 -26.99 -10.05
C ASN A 412 80.04 -27.44 -9.66
N ILE A 413 79.96 -28.56 -8.94
CA ILE A 413 78.80 -28.95 -8.11
C ILE A 413 79.36 -29.47 -6.78
N ASN A 414 79.39 -28.62 -5.74
CA ASN A 414 79.20 -29.01 -4.33
C ASN A 414 79.48 -27.85 -3.35
N ASP A 415 78.55 -26.89 -3.29
CA ASP A 415 78.31 -26.12 -2.07
C ASP A 415 77.15 -26.76 -1.32
N SER A 416 77.45 -27.51 -0.26
CA SER A 416 76.48 -27.96 0.73
C SER A 416 77.17 -28.24 2.06
N LEU A 417 76.77 -27.44 3.07
CA LEU A 417 76.93 -27.62 4.52
C LEU A 417 78.29 -27.21 5.13
N GLY A 418 78.23 -26.12 5.90
CA GLY A 418 79.37 -25.42 6.45
C GLY A 418 79.87 -25.85 7.82
N PHE A 419 80.93 -25.18 8.27
CA PHE A 419 81.17 -24.79 9.66
C PHE A 419 82.17 -23.62 9.68
N LYS A 420 81.80 -22.61 10.47
CA LYS A 420 82.42 -21.29 10.66
C LYS A 420 83.73 -21.38 11.44
N ASN A 421 84.58 -20.36 11.33
CA ASN A 421 85.01 -19.49 12.46
C ASN A 421 86.14 -18.55 12.03
N ASN A 422 85.82 -17.29 11.69
CA ASN A 422 86.53 -16.06 12.16
C ASN A 422 86.16 -14.75 11.42
N ASP A 423 85.35 -14.75 10.36
CA ASP A 423 85.04 -13.50 9.59
C ASP A 423 83.65 -12.87 9.87
N GLU A 424 82.77 -13.54 10.62
CA GLU A 424 81.41 -13.02 10.86
C GLU A 424 81.34 -11.83 11.83
N HIS A 425 82.38 -11.59 12.64
CA HIS A 425 82.32 -10.52 13.63
C HIS A 425 82.58 -9.11 13.05
N LYS A 426 83.23 -9.01 11.87
CA LYS A 426 83.37 -7.73 11.14
C LYS A 426 82.15 -7.44 10.27
N SER A 427 81.61 -8.44 9.55
CA SER A 427 80.38 -8.25 8.75
C SER A 427 79.18 -7.90 9.65
N CYS A 428 79.00 -8.57 10.79
CA CYS A 428 77.94 -8.20 11.74
C CYS A 428 78.14 -6.81 12.37
N GLN A 429 79.39 -6.34 12.53
CA GLN A 429 79.66 -5.01 13.06
C GLN A 429 79.40 -3.92 12.01
N GLU A 430 79.71 -4.19 10.75
CA GLU A 430 79.42 -3.31 9.61
C GLU A 430 77.93 -3.27 9.29
N GLU A 431 77.24 -4.42 9.32
CA GLU A 431 75.78 -4.51 9.16
C GLU A 431 75.02 -3.81 10.29
N TYR A 432 75.50 -3.90 11.54
CA TYR A 432 74.92 -3.14 12.66
C TYR A 432 75.12 -1.62 12.50
N GLN A 433 76.25 -1.18 11.95
CA GLN A 433 76.51 0.24 11.68
C GLN A 433 75.69 0.76 10.49
N GLN A 434 75.51 -0.05 9.45
CA GLN A 434 74.65 0.24 8.31
C GLN A 434 73.18 0.34 8.73
N LEU A 435 72.69 -0.63 9.51
CA LEU A 435 71.32 -0.64 10.01
C LEU A 435 71.04 0.55 10.96
N LYS A 436 72.03 0.99 11.73
CA LYS A 436 71.94 2.19 12.55
C LYS A 436 71.85 3.46 11.69
N HIS A 437 72.64 3.56 10.63
CA HIS A 437 72.56 4.67 9.67
C HIS A 437 71.22 4.69 8.92
N GLU A 438 70.73 3.53 8.49
CA GLU A 438 69.42 3.40 7.84
C GLU A 438 68.27 3.77 8.78
N PHE A 439 68.35 3.38 10.05
CA PHE A 439 67.37 3.77 11.06
C PHE A 439 67.38 5.29 11.33
N GLU A 440 68.56 5.91 11.35
CA GLU A 440 68.70 7.36 11.51
C GLU A 440 68.20 8.13 10.28
N GLN A 441 68.43 7.61 9.06
CA GLN A 441 67.87 8.15 7.82
C GLN A 441 66.36 7.95 7.70
N TYR A 442 65.83 6.82 8.17
CA TYR A 442 64.39 6.54 8.20
C TYR A 442 63.67 7.45 9.19
N LYS A 443 64.26 7.67 10.38
CA LYS A 443 63.76 8.62 11.38
C LYS A 443 63.76 10.07 10.86
N GLN A 444 64.80 10.48 10.13
CA GLN A 444 64.86 11.81 9.50
C GLN A 444 63.87 11.93 8.32
N SER A 445 63.65 10.86 7.56
CA SER A 445 62.63 10.83 6.48
C SER A 445 61.20 10.87 6.99
N GLN A 446 60.89 10.26 8.15
CA GLN A 446 59.55 10.34 8.74
C GLN A 446 59.22 11.74 9.30
N LEU A 447 60.20 12.45 9.87
CA LEU A 447 60.00 13.80 10.41
C LEU A 447 59.86 14.88 9.32
N GLN A 448 60.23 14.60 8.06
CA GLN A 448 60.05 15.51 6.91
C GLN A 448 58.79 15.24 6.08
N GLN A 449 58.02 14.19 6.36
CA GLN A 449 56.77 13.89 5.64
C GLN A 449 55.49 14.27 6.42
N PRO A 450 55.15 15.56 6.51
CA PRO A 450 53.73 15.91 6.60
C PRO A 450 53.23 16.88 5.53
N ASN A 451 53.89 17.07 4.38
CA ASN A 451 53.43 18.12 3.43
C ASN A 451 53.36 17.82 1.92
N ASN A 452 53.86 16.71 1.37
CA ASN A 452 53.78 16.49 -0.09
C ASN A 452 52.62 15.59 -0.56
N LEU A 453 52.19 14.59 0.22
CA LEU A 453 50.99 13.78 -0.12
C LEU A 453 49.66 14.53 0.11
N ARG A 454 49.68 15.53 1.00
CA ARG A 454 48.48 16.30 1.34
C ARG A 454 48.08 17.32 0.27
N MET A 455 48.99 17.71 -0.64
CA MET A 455 48.74 18.77 -1.62
C MET A 455 47.96 18.28 -2.86
N GLU A 456 48.26 17.07 -3.36
CA GLU A 456 47.48 16.45 -4.44
C GLU A 456 46.13 15.91 -3.95
N GLU A 457 46.06 15.29 -2.77
CA GLU A 457 44.76 14.94 -2.18
C GLU A 457 43.93 16.18 -1.86
N SER A 458 44.55 17.28 -1.41
CA SER A 458 43.85 18.56 -1.21
C SER A 458 43.36 19.18 -2.52
N SER A 459 44.11 19.08 -3.62
CA SER A 459 43.67 19.61 -4.91
C SER A 459 42.51 18.79 -5.49
N VAL A 460 42.56 17.46 -5.39
CA VAL A 460 41.47 16.57 -5.80
C VAL A 460 40.23 16.77 -4.92
N VAL A 461 40.40 16.86 -3.60
CA VAL A 461 39.31 17.17 -2.66
C VAL A 461 38.72 18.55 -2.94
N SER A 462 39.52 19.56 -3.30
CA SER A 462 39.02 20.88 -3.69
C SER A 462 38.22 20.85 -4.99
N SER A 463 38.62 20.00 -5.95
CA SER A 463 37.90 19.79 -7.21
C SER A 463 36.55 19.07 -6.99
N LEU A 464 36.52 18.06 -6.12
CA LEU A 464 35.28 17.39 -5.73
C LEU A 464 34.38 18.32 -4.90
N GLN A 465 34.93 19.16 -4.04
CA GLN A 465 34.16 20.16 -3.30
C GLN A 465 33.53 21.21 -4.23
N THR A 466 34.24 21.65 -5.28
CA THR A 466 33.66 22.54 -6.29
C THR A 466 32.59 21.85 -7.11
N GLN A 467 32.77 20.59 -7.51
CA GLN A 467 31.72 19.79 -8.16
C GLN A 467 30.49 19.56 -7.28
N VAL A 468 30.68 19.26 -6.00
CA VAL A 468 29.58 19.13 -5.04
C VAL A 468 28.87 20.47 -4.85
N LYS A 469 29.61 21.59 -4.86
CA LYS A 469 29.03 22.93 -4.78
C LYS A 469 28.22 23.27 -6.04
N THR A 470 28.74 23.00 -7.23
CA THR A 470 28.01 23.25 -8.49
C THR A 470 26.78 22.36 -8.62
N LEU A 471 26.85 21.10 -8.19
CA LEU A 471 25.69 20.22 -8.13
C LEU A 471 24.65 20.72 -7.12
N LYS A 472 25.07 21.18 -5.93
CA LYS A 472 24.15 21.79 -4.95
C LYS A 472 23.50 23.07 -5.49
N ASP A 473 24.25 23.93 -6.16
CA ASP A 473 23.72 25.14 -6.80
C ASP A 473 22.79 24.79 -7.96
N ARG A 474 23.11 23.75 -8.75
CA ARG A 474 22.22 23.23 -9.80
C ARG A 474 20.92 22.67 -9.24
N VAL A 475 20.98 21.93 -8.13
CA VAL A 475 19.79 21.46 -7.40
C VAL A 475 18.98 22.64 -6.88
N ARG A 476 19.62 23.69 -6.35
CA ARG A 476 18.92 24.91 -5.92
C ARG A 476 18.19 25.59 -7.08
N ILE A 477 18.84 25.73 -8.24
CA ILE A 477 18.24 26.33 -9.43
C ILE A 477 17.07 25.47 -9.94
N LEU A 478 17.24 24.15 -10.01
CA LEU A 478 16.18 23.25 -10.44
C LEU A 478 14.98 23.30 -9.48
N ASN A 479 15.22 23.37 -8.16
CA ASN A 479 14.15 23.53 -7.18
C ASN A 479 13.42 24.88 -7.34
N SER A 480 14.15 25.97 -7.56
CA SER A 480 13.54 27.28 -7.85
C SER A 480 12.69 27.24 -9.13
N GLN A 481 13.17 26.58 -10.18
CA GLN A 481 12.40 26.42 -11.42
C GLN A 481 11.15 25.57 -11.21
N LEU A 482 11.23 24.52 -10.39
CA LEU A 482 10.06 23.72 -10.02
C LEU A 482 9.05 24.56 -9.23
N GLU A 483 9.50 25.34 -8.25
CA GLU A 483 8.65 26.25 -7.47
C GLU A 483 7.96 27.30 -8.35
N ASP A 484 8.68 27.88 -9.33
CA ASP A 484 8.14 28.83 -10.30
C ASP A 484 7.06 28.16 -11.18
N THR A 485 7.35 26.97 -11.71
CA THR A 485 6.35 26.23 -12.52
C THR A 485 5.14 25.81 -11.69
N ASP A 486 5.33 25.41 -10.44
CA ASP A 486 4.24 25.08 -9.52
C ASP A 486 3.37 26.31 -9.22
N ALA A 487 3.98 27.49 -9.06
CA ALA A 487 3.27 28.75 -8.89
C ALA A 487 2.46 29.13 -10.15
N GLU A 488 3.05 28.99 -11.35
CA GLU A 488 2.34 29.21 -12.61
C GLU A 488 1.15 28.26 -12.80
N TRP A 489 1.32 26.98 -12.47
CA TRP A 489 0.23 26.00 -12.55
C TRP A 489 -0.86 26.28 -11.52
N LYS A 490 -0.50 26.66 -10.28
CA LYS A 490 -1.48 27.12 -9.28
C LYS A 490 -2.28 28.33 -9.78
N GLN A 491 -1.60 29.32 -10.37
CA GLN A 491 -2.28 30.48 -10.95
C GLN A 491 -3.23 30.09 -12.08
N LYS A 492 -2.80 29.23 -13.02
CA LYS A 492 -3.68 28.73 -14.10
C LYS A 492 -4.90 27.98 -13.55
N VAL A 493 -4.72 27.20 -12.48
CA VAL A 493 -5.83 26.51 -11.82
C VAL A 493 -6.79 27.51 -11.18
N ASP A 494 -6.28 28.53 -10.50
CA ASP A 494 -7.10 29.59 -9.89
C ASP A 494 -7.87 30.40 -10.95
N ASP A 495 -7.24 30.73 -12.07
CA ASP A 495 -7.87 31.43 -13.20
C ASP A 495 -9.00 30.58 -13.81
N LEU A 496 -8.76 29.28 -14.03
CA LEU A 496 -9.78 28.35 -14.52
C LEU A 496 -10.93 28.19 -13.52
N GLN A 497 -10.64 28.15 -12.21
CA GLN A 497 -11.67 28.11 -11.17
C GLN A 497 -12.50 29.39 -11.15
N GLN A 498 -11.89 30.56 -11.35
CA GLN A 498 -12.61 31.84 -11.44
C GLN A 498 -13.49 31.90 -12.69
N LEU A 499 -12.98 31.47 -13.85
CA LEU A 499 -13.78 31.38 -15.09
C LEU A 499 -14.97 30.43 -14.92
N LEU A 500 -14.76 29.26 -14.32
CA LEU A 500 -15.83 28.31 -14.03
C LEU A 500 -16.91 28.92 -13.10
N LYS A 501 -16.49 29.66 -12.06
CA LYS A 501 -17.43 30.36 -11.17
C LYS A 501 -18.21 31.45 -11.92
N ALA A 502 -17.55 32.22 -12.78
CA ALA A 502 -18.20 33.25 -13.60
C ALA A 502 -19.24 32.66 -14.56
N GLU A 503 -18.90 31.59 -15.28
CA GLU A 503 -19.84 30.91 -16.18
C GLU A 503 -21.01 30.28 -15.42
N LYS A 504 -20.76 29.69 -14.24
CA LYS A 504 -21.85 29.20 -13.37
C LYS A 504 -22.79 30.32 -12.92
N MET A 505 -22.27 31.51 -12.64
CA MET A 505 -23.10 32.66 -12.27
C MET A 505 -23.92 33.15 -13.46
N LYS A 506 -23.33 33.27 -14.66
CA LYS A 506 -24.08 33.61 -15.89
C LYS A 506 -25.20 32.63 -16.18
N CYS A 507 -24.95 31.32 -16.11
CA CYS A 507 -25.98 30.31 -16.32
C CYS A 507 -27.11 30.42 -15.28
N LYS A 508 -26.80 30.77 -14.02
CA LYS A 508 -27.81 31.00 -12.98
C LYS A 508 -28.64 32.26 -13.26
N GLU A 509 -28.01 33.32 -13.73
CA GLU A 509 -28.69 34.56 -14.11
C GLU A 509 -29.61 34.36 -15.32
N GLU A 510 -29.15 33.64 -16.35
CA GLU A 510 -29.96 33.27 -17.51
C GLU A 510 -31.15 32.38 -17.12
N LEU A 511 -30.94 31.40 -16.24
CA LEU A 511 -32.02 30.58 -15.70
C LEU A 511 -33.05 31.44 -14.97
N ALA A 512 -32.60 32.31 -14.05
CA ALA A 512 -33.49 33.21 -13.30
C ALA A 512 -34.27 34.17 -14.21
N ALA A 513 -33.64 34.67 -15.28
CA ALA A 513 -34.30 35.49 -16.28
C ALA A 513 -35.41 34.72 -17.01
N THR A 514 -35.13 33.49 -17.47
CA THR A 514 -36.15 32.65 -18.13
C THR A 514 -37.28 32.28 -17.16
N GLU A 515 -36.99 31.98 -15.90
CA GLU A 515 -38.00 31.72 -14.88
C GLU A 515 -38.90 32.94 -14.62
N MET A 516 -38.31 34.15 -14.57
CA MET A 516 -39.08 35.39 -14.48
C MET A 516 -39.98 35.59 -15.70
N ASP A 517 -39.49 35.33 -16.91
CA ASP A 517 -40.28 35.43 -18.14
C ASP A 517 -41.46 34.44 -18.13
N TYR A 518 -41.24 33.19 -17.71
CA TYR A 518 -42.31 32.20 -17.59
C TYR A 518 -43.32 32.57 -16.52
N ARG A 519 -42.88 33.06 -15.35
CA ARG A 519 -43.79 33.58 -14.31
C ARG A 519 -44.61 34.77 -14.81
N GLY A 520 -44.00 35.67 -15.58
CA GLY A 520 -44.69 36.78 -16.23
C GLY A 520 -45.76 36.32 -17.23
N ARG A 521 -45.43 35.35 -18.08
CA ARG A 521 -46.40 34.74 -19.03
C ARG A 521 -47.54 34.02 -18.32
N LEU A 522 -47.25 33.29 -17.23
CA LEU A 522 -48.26 32.63 -16.40
C LEU A 522 -49.22 33.66 -15.77
N SER A 523 -48.69 34.71 -15.16
CA SER A 523 -49.49 35.80 -14.58
C SER A 523 -50.40 36.46 -15.62
N LEU A 524 -49.90 36.69 -16.85
CA LEU A 524 -50.71 37.24 -17.94
C LEU A 524 -51.84 36.29 -18.35
N LEU A 525 -51.57 34.99 -18.47
CA LEU A 525 -52.59 33.97 -18.79
C LEU A 525 -53.65 33.85 -17.70
N GLU A 526 -53.23 33.86 -16.43
CA GLU A 526 -54.14 33.88 -15.27
C GLU A 526 -55.04 35.12 -15.29
N GLN A 527 -54.49 36.30 -15.60
CA GLN A 527 -55.27 37.52 -15.72
C GLN A 527 -56.27 37.45 -16.90
N GLN A 528 -55.87 36.88 -18.04
CA GLN A 528 -56.78 36.69 -19.18
C GLN A 528 -57.91 35.73 -18.85
N LEU A 529 -57.61 34.63 -18.15
CA LEU A 529 -58.58 33.64 -17.71
C LEU A 529 -59.55 34.23 -16.67
N GLN A 530 -59.04 35.04 -15.74
CA GLN A 530 -59.87 35.76 -14.78
C GLN A 530 -60.81 36.75 -15.49
N LYS A 531 -60.31 37.52 -16.46
CA LYS A 531 -61.15 38.40 -17.29
C LYS A 531 -62.20 37.62 -18.09
N GLN A 532 -61.88 36.43 -18.58
CA GLN A 532 -62.85 35.57 -19.26
C GLN A 532 -63.93 35.06 -18.31
N ARG A 533 -63.55 34.65 -17.08
CA ARG A 533 -64.49 34.26 -16.02
C ARG A 533 -65.42 35.41 -15.66
N GLU A 534 -64.89 36.62 -15.46
CA GLU A 534 -65.68 37.83 -15.17
C GLU A 534 -66.66 38.16 -16.30
N ARG A 535 -66.21 38.12 -17.56
CA ARG A 535 -67.10 38.30 -18.73
C ARG A 535 -68.21 37.24 -18.79
N SER A 536 -67.87 35.99 -18.50
CA SER A 536 -68.84 34.88 -18.51
C SER A 536 -69.85 35.00 -17.38
N LEU A 537 -69.40 35.43 -16.19
CA LEU A 537 -70.29 35.72 -15.05
C LEU A 537 -71.22 36.89 -15.36
N SER A 538 -70.71 37.99 -15.92
CA SER A 538 -71.53 39.13 -16.35
C SER A 538 -72.58 38.71 -17.38
N LEU A 539 -72.22 37.87 -18.36
CA LEU A 539 -73.18 37.38 -19.35
C LEU A 539 -74.23 36.45 -18.73
N LEU A 540 -73.85 35.61 -17.76
CA LEU A 540 -74.80 34.80 -17.00
C LEU A 540 -75.76 35.67 -16.17
N GLU A 541 -75.26 36.73 -15.54
CA GLU A 541 -76.09 37.69 -14.80
C GLU A 541 -77.08 38.41 -15.73
N GLU A 542 -76.65 38.86 -16.92
CA GLU A 542 -77.53 39.43 -17.94
C GLU A 542 -78.61 38.42 -18.38
N LYS A 543 -78.25 37.16 -18.62
CA LYS A 543 -79.22 36.10 -18.97
C LYS A 543 -80.18 35.78 -17.84
N GLU A 544 -79.73 35.78 -16.60
CA GLU A 544 -80.60 35.59 -15.44
C GLU A 544 -81.58 36.77 -15.30
N GLN A 545 -81.12 38.01 -15.53
CA GLN A 545 -81.99 39.19 -15.57
C GLN A 545 -83.03 39.08 -16.70
N GLU A 546 -82.62 38.71 -17.93
CA GLU A 546 -83.54 38.44 -19.03
C GLU A 546 -84.58 37.39 -18.66
N ILE A 547 -84.17 36.26 -18.06
CA ILE A 547 -85.08 35.21 -17.58
C ILE A 547 -86.04 35.75 -16.52
N GLN A 548 -85.57 36.56 -15.57
CA GLN A 548 -86.43 37.19 -14.56
C GLN A 548 -87.44 38.16 -15.19
N THR A 549 -87.04 38.96 -16.17
CA THR A 549 -87.97 39.84 -16.90
C THR A 549 -89.00 39.03 -17.71
N LEU A 550 -88.59 37.93 -18.36
CA LEU A 550 -89.49 37.02 -19.06
C LEU A 550 -90.47 36.31 -18.10
N LYS A 551 -89.99 35.88 -16.93
CA LYS A 551 -90.85 35.31 -15.87
C LYS A 551 -91.86 36.34 -15.36
N SER A 552 -91.41 37.57 -15.10
CA SER A 552 -92.28 38.66 -14.64
C SER A 552 -93.33 39.04 -15.68
N THR A 553 -92.93 39.21 -16.94
CA THR A 553 -93.86 39.48 -18.05
C THR A 553 -94.83 38.32 -18.26
N PHE A 554 -94.35 37.07 -18.24
CA PHE A 554 -95.22 35.89 -18.31
C PHE A 554 -96.24 35.85 -17.15
N GLN A 555 -95.80 36.17 -15.93
CA GLN A 555 -96.67 36.29 -14.76
C GLN A 555 -97.71 37.42 -14.93
N MET A 556 -97.36 38.52 -15.59
CA MET A 556 -98.30 39.60 -15.93
C MET A 556 -99.31 39.20 -17.02
N PHE A 557 -98.91 38.35 -17.97
CA PHE A 557 -99.78 37.89 -19.07
C PHE A 557 -100.67 36.68 -18.70
N LEU A 558 -100.44 36.03 -17.56
CA LEU A 558 -101.34 35.02 -17.01
C LEU A 558 -102.66 35.69 -16.57
N PRO A 559 -103.80 35.47 -17.27
CA PRO A 559 -105.07 36.09 -16.91
C PRO A 559 -105.65 35.37 -15.69
N GLY A 560 -105.49 36.00 -14.52
CA GLY A 560 -106.21 35.65 -13.31
C GLY A 560 -105.66 34.44 -12.54
N ASN A 561 -104.82 34.71 -11.54
CA ASN A 561 -105.19 34.23 -10.22
C ASN A 561 -104.75 35.20 -9.11
N MET A 562 -105.76 35.73 -8.44
CA MET A 562 -105.72 36.45 -7.18
C MET A 562 -105.01 35.63 -6.10
N LYS A 563 -104.28 36.33 -5.22
CA LYS A 563 -104.16 36.03 -3.79
C LYS A 563 -104.08 34.54 -3.41
N ARG A 564 -102.88 33.98 -3.39
CA ARG A 564 -102.42 33.09 -2.29
C ARG A 564 -100.96 33.50 -2.05
N GLY A 565 -100.67 34.15 -0.93
CA GLY A 565 -100.42 33.42 0.31
C GLY A 565 -98.99 32.91 0.24
N SER A 566 -98.08 33.66 0.89
CA SER A 566 -96.68 33.28 1.10
C SER A 566 -96.57 31.78 1.45
N PRO A 567 -95.56 31.10 0.91
CA PRO A 567 -94.64 30.38 1.77
C PRO A 567 -93.22 30.81 1.44
N ALA A 568 -92.67 31.64 2.32
CA ALA A 568 -91.24 31.61 2.59
C ALA A 568 -90.88 30.22 3.13
N GLU A 569 -89.63 29.83 2.87
CA GLU A 569 -88.93 28.62 3.33
C GLU A 569 -89.16 27.35 2.52
N LEU A 570 -88.45 27.25 1.40
CA LEU A 570 -87.73 26.02 1.05
C LEU A 570 -86.39 26.42 0.37
N LEU A 571 -85.29 25.91 0.95
CA LEU A 571 -83.92 25.80 0.41
C LEU A 571 -82.95 26.98 0.63
N GLU A 572 -82.45 27.14 1.86
CA GLU A 572 -81.03 27.48 2.07
C GLU A 572 -80.26 26.23 2.54
N THR A 573 -79.88 25.38 1.60
CA THR A 573 -78.69 24.53 1.81
C THR A 573 -77.46 25.39 1.53
N LYS A 574 -77.00 26.12 2.56
CA LYS A 574 -75.63 26.61 2.64
C LYS A 574 -74.69 25.41 2.76
N VAL A 575 -74.24 24.91 1.62
CA VAL A 575 -72.97 24.18 1.57
C VAL A 575 -71.88 25.22 1.69
N SER A 576 -71.35 25.36 2.91
CA SER A 576 -70.13 26.10 3.21
C SER A 576 -68.95 25.42 2.51
N ALA A 577 -68.71 25.76 1.24
CA ALA A 577 -67.46 25.50 0.56
C ALA A 577 -66.51 26.68 0.81
N SER A 578 -66.06 26.80 2.05
CA SER A 578 -64.96 27.68 2.45
C SER A 578 -63.70 26.83 2.62
N ASN A 579 -62.61 27.28 1.99
CA ASN A 579 -61.21 26.87 2.20
C ASN A 579 -60.67 25.71 1.35
N ILE A 580 -60.43 26.00 0.07
CA ILE A 580 -59.21 25.54 -0.61
C ILE A 580 -58.59 26.77 -1.26
N ASN A 581 -57.70 27.45 -0.52
CA ASN A 581 -56.66 28.31 -1.03
C ASN A 581 -55.76 28.72 0.14
N GLN A 582 -54.81 27.84 0.46
CA GLN A 582 -53.57 28.20 1.15
C GLN A 582 -52.55 27.10 0.87
N PHE A 583 -51.83 27.25 -0.24
CA PHE A 583 -50.44 26.82 -0.40
C PHE A 583 -49.78 27.84 -1.34
N SER A 584 -49.16 28.84 -0.73
CA SER A 584 -47.95 29.49 -1.24
C SER A 584 -46.84 29.17 -0.24
#